data_AF-A0A1Q7QYU3-F1
#
_entry.id   AF-A0A1Q7QYU3-F1
#
_cell.length_a   1.000
_cell.length_b   1.000
_cell.length_c   1.000
_cell.angle_alpha   90.00
_cell.angle_beta   90.00
_cell.angle_gamma   90.00
#
_symmetry.space_group_name_H-M   'P 1'
#
loop_
_entity.id
_entity.type
_entity.pdbx_description
1 polymer ?
#
loop_
_entity_poly.entity_id
_entity_poly.type
_entity_poly.pdbx_seq_one_letter_code
_entity_poly.pdbx_strand_id
1 'polypeptide(L)'
;MTDSTSVDSRFAALMRAMQAGDADAYIQLMREITPRIRFVVRSRRKFLAVDDIEDLVQDVLLSVHAVRATYDPGRPFMPWLLAIIRNRLADAARRYARGVAQEVFVNNLDVTFAGESANFITETYGDPEELKLAIQALPDGQRTAIEMLKLREMSLKEAAAACGTSVGALKIATHRAMNALRKKLMRNND
;
A
#
# COMPACT_ATOMS: atom_id res chain seq x y z
N MET A 1 -14.58 11.08 -14.73
CA MET A 1 -14.03 9.72 -14.85
C MET A 1 -12.76 9.64 -15.72
N THR A 2 -12.43 10.67 -16.51
CA THR A 2 -11.29 10.69 -17.46
C THR A 2 -9.93 11.11 -16.87
N ASP A 3 -9.94 11.84 -15.74
CA ASP A 3 -8.73 12.48 -15.21
C ASP A 3 -7.76 11.50 -14.51
N SER A 4 -8.28 10.54 -13.73
CA SER A 4 -7.43 9.56 -13.01
C SER A 4 -6.71 8.58 -13.96
N THR A 5 -7.38 8.12 -15.02
CA THR A 5 -6.78 7.20 -16.01
C THR A 5 -5.74 7.93 -16.87
N SER A 6 -5.98 9.21 -17.17
CA SER A 6 -5.03 10.08 -17.86
C SER A 6 -3.74 10.28 -17.05
N VAL A 7 -3.87 10.55 -15.76
CA VAL A 7 -2.73 10.70 -14.84
C VAL A 7 -1.92 9.41 -14.70
N ASP A 8 -2.58 8.26 -14.54
CA ASP A 8 -1.88 6.98 -14.40
C ASP A 8 -1.08 6.63 -15.66
N SER A 9 -1.72 6.80 -16.83
CA SER A 9 -1.09 6.59 -18.14
C SER A 9 0.12 7.51 -18.34
N ARG A 10 0.04 8.76 -17.88
CA ARG A 10 1.16 9.72 -17.90
C ARG A 10 2.33 9.23 -17.04
N PHE A 11 2.08 8.77 -15.81
CA PHE A 11 3.15 8.27 -14.95
C PHE A 11 3.77 6.99 -15.46
N ALA A 12 2.96 6.07 -16.01
CA ALA A 12 3.47 4.88 -16.68
C ALA A 12 4.38 5.23 -17.87
N ALA A 13 4.01 6.25 -18.67
CA ALA A 13 4.83 6.73 -19.78
C ALA A 13 6.16 7.35 -19.31
N LEU A 14 6.14 8.21 -18.28
CA LEU A 14 7.36 8.78 -17.71
C LEU A 14 8.27 7.70 -17.11
N MET A 15 7.70 6.71 -16.44
CA MET A 15 8.46 5.58 -15.90
C MET A 15 9.12 4.76 -17.01
N ARG A 16 8.39 4.49 -18.10
CA ARG A 16 8.93 3.78 -19.28
C ARG A 16 10.06 4.55 -19.94
N ALA A 17 9.91 5.85 -20.14
CA ALA A 17 10.96 6.70 -20.71
C ALA A 17 12.21 6.71 -19.82
N MET A 18 12.04 6.84 -18.51
CA MET A 18 13.14 6.78 -17.55
C MET A 18 13.84 5.42 -17.56
N GLN A 19 13.11 4.29 -17.64
CA GLN A 19 13.70 2.96 -17.80
C GLN A 19 14.49 2.80 -19.10
N ALA A 20 14.15 3.56 -20.14
CA ALA A 20 14.90 3.65 -21.39
C ALA A 20 16.11 4.60 -21.34
N GLY A 21 16.38 5.24 -20.20
CA GLY A 21 17.54 6.11 -19.98
C GLY A 21 17.25 7.61 -19.99
N ASP A 22 15.97 8.02 -20.08
CA ASP A 22 15.60 9.43 -20.04
C ASP A 22 15.67 10.01 -18.61
N ALA A 23 16.71 10.80 -18.35
CA ALA A 23 16.93 11.45 -17.07
C ALA A 23 15.92 12.57 -16.78
N ASP A 24 15.39 13.24 -17.81
CA ASP A 24 14.41 14.31 -17.62
C ASP A 24 13.05 13.72 -17.25
N ALA A 25 12.68 12.59 -17.85
CA ALA A 25 11.49 11.84 -17.46
C ALA A 25 11.54 11.40 -15.98
N TYR A 26 12.72 11.04 -15.47
CA TYR A 26 12.91 10.74 -14.04
C TYR A 26 12.60 11.95 -13.16
N ILE A 27 13.23 13.10 -13.45
CA ILE A 27 13.08 14.33 -12.67
C ILE A 27 11.61 14.77 -12.68
N GLN A 28 10.97 14.69 -13.85
CA GLN A 28 9.57 15.02 -14.03
C GLN A 28 8.67 14.08 -13.24
N LEU A 29 8.89 12.76 -13.31
CA LEU A 29 8.13 11.79 -12.54
C LEU A 29 8.24 12.07 -11.04
N MET A 30 9.46 12.25 -10.52
CA MET A 30 9.69 12.53 -9.11
C MET A 30 8.96 13.80 -8.66
N ARG A 31 9.03 14.87 -9.46
CA ARG A 31 8.36 16.14 -9.18
C ARG A 31 6.83 15.98 -9.10
N GLU A 32 6.25 15.22 -10.02
CA GLU A 32 4.79 15.08 -10.12
C GLU A 32 4.21 14.10 -9.07
N ILE A 33 4.93 13.05 -8.69
CA ILE A 33 4.44 12.08 -7.69
C ILE A 33 4.61 12.59 -6.25
N THR A 34 5.61 13.42 -5.97
CA THR A 34 5.91 13.94 -4.62
C THR A 34 4.69 14.56 -3.92
N PRO A 35 3.95 15.54 -4.50
CA PRO A 35 2.77 16.10 -3.85
C PRO A 35 1.65 15.08 -3.62
N ARG A 36 1.55 14.05 -4.49
CA ARG A 36 0.57 12.97 -4.34
C ARG A 36 0.93 12.03 -3.20
N ILE A 37 2.21 11.64 -3.09
CA ILE A 37 2.72 10.87 -1.96
C ILE A 37 2.42 11.62 -0.66
N ARG A 38 2.76 12.91 -0.60
CA ARG A 38 2.49 13.76 0.57
C ARG A 38 1.01 13.79 0.94
N PHE A 39 0.12 13.95 -0.03
CA PHE A 39 -1.32 13.89 0.22
C PHE A 39 -1.78 12.54 0.79
N VAL A 40 -1.30 11.43 0.21
CA VAL A 40 -1.65 10.07 0.68
C VAL A 40 -1.10 9.82 2.09
N VAL A 41 0.14 10.23 2.38
CA VAL A 41 0.74 10.10 3.71
C VAL A 41 -0.05 10.90 4.74
N ARG A 42 -0.33 12.19 4.47
CA ARG A 42 -1.12 13.06 5.36
C ARG A 42 -2.52 12.51 5.63
N SER A 43 -3.21 12.03 4.61
CA SER A 43 -4.56 11.48 4.77
C SER A 43 -4.61 10.22 5.63
N ARG A 44 -3.57 9.38 5.59
CA ARG A 44 -3.45 8.14 6.37
C ARG A 44 -2.85 8.31 7.77
N ARG A 45 -2.20 9.45 8.02
CA ARG A 45 -1.50 9.75 9.27
C ARG A 45 -1.77 11.19 9.70
N LYS A 46 -3.06 11.50 9.93
CA LYS A 46 -3.52 12.83 10.34
C LYS A 46 -2.93 13.33 11.67
N PHE A 47 -2.32 12.44 12.45
CA PHE A 47 -1.79 12.70 13.78
C PHE A 47 -0.27 12.96 13.80
N LEU A 48 0.44 12.79 12.68
CA LEU A 48 1.88 13.01 12.60
C LEU A 48 2.20 14.50 12.50
N ALA A 49 3.36 14.89 13.04
CA ALA A 49 3.91 16.22 12.82
C ALA A 49 4.28 16.41 11.33
N VAL A 50 4.40 17.66 10.89
CA VAL A 50 4.73 17.99 9.50
C VAL A 50 6.10 17.41 9.12
N ASP A 51 7.06 17.44 10.03
CA ASP A 51 8.42 16.93 9.79
C ASP A 51 8.43 15.41 9.59
N ASP A 52 7.70 14.66 10.43
CA ASP A 52 7.54 13.20 10.29
C ASP A 52 6.90 12.81 8.95
N ILE A 53 6.01 13.66 8.42
CA ILE A 53 5.39 13.44 7.11
C ILE A 53 6.42 13.62 6.00
N GLU A 54 7.27 14.66 6.05
CA GLU A 54 8.28 14.90 5.03
C GLU A 54 9.37 13.82 5.03
N ASP A 55 9.76 13.33 6.20
CA ASP A 55 10.68 12.19 6.32
C ASP A 55 10.11 10.93 5.68
N LEU A 56 8.84 10.64 5.93
CA LEU A 56 8.18 9.48 5.33
C LEU A 56 7.99 9.64 3.81
N VAL A 57 7.75 10.86 3.32
CA VAL A 57 7.71 11.15 1.88
C VAL A 57 9.07 10.86 1.25
N GLN A 58 10.16 11.28 1.88
CA GLN A 58 11.52 10.98 1.41
C GLN A 58 11.80 9.47 1.38
N ASP A 59 11.45 8.73 2.44
CA ASP A 59 11.57 7.26 2.51
C ASP A 59 10.83 6.57 1.34
N VAL A 60 9.64 7.05 0.98
CA VAL A 60 8.87 6.56 -0.16
C VAL A 60 9.59 6.88 -1.48
N LEU A 61 10.06 8.11 -1.68
CA LEU A 61 10.76 8.51 -2.90
C LEU A 61 12.05 7.71 -3.12
N LEU A 62 12.83 7.49 -2.06
CA LEU A 62 14.02 6.63 -2.09
C LEU A 62 13.68 5.19 -2.48
N SER A 63 12.53 4.69 -2.02
CA SER A 63 12.06 3.35 -2.35
C SER A 63 11.62 3.24 -3.80
N VAL A 64 10.85 4.22 -4.29
CA VAL A 64 10.48 4.32 -5.70
C VAL A 64 11.73 4.33 -6.55
N HIS A 65 12.74 5.13 -6.19
CA HIS A 65 14.02 5.14 -6.87
C HIS A 65 14.66 3.75 -6.88
N ALA A 66 14.79 3.10 -5.72
CA ALA A 66 15.45 1.80 -5.61
C ALA A 66 14.78 0.69 -6.44
N VAL A 67 13.45 0.67 -6.51
CA VAL A 67 12.70 -0.39 -7.20
C VAL A 67 12.25 -0.02 -8.62
N ARG A 68 12.58 1.18 -9.12
CA ARG A 68 12.08 1.70 -10.41
C ARG A 68 12.31 0.76 -11.60
N ALA A 69 13.45 0.07 -11.63
CA ALA A 69 13.81 -0.85 -12.71
C ALA A 69 12.94 -2.10 -12.73
N THR A 70 12.26 -2.42 -11.64
CA THR A 70 11.39 -3.60 -11.49
C THR A 70 9.93 -3.33 -11.90
N TYR A 71 9.59 -2.06 -12.15
CA TYR A 71 8.23 -1.71 -12.55
C TYR A 71 7.94 -2.24 -13.97
N ASP A 72 6.76 -2.85 -14.14
CA ASP A 72 6.24 -3.34 -15.41
C ASP A 72 5.35 -2.26 -16.04
N PRO A 73 5.75 -1.63 -17.18
CA PRO A 73 4.96 -0.60 -17.85
C PRO A 73 3.65 -1.08 -18.46
N GLY A 74 3.37 -2.39 -18.45
CA GLY A 74 2.06 -2.97 -18.77
C GLY A 74 1.08 -2.94 -17.60
N ARG A 75 1.50 -2.51 -16.40
CA ARG A 75 0.66 -2.41 -15.21
C ARG A 75 0.40 -0.95 -14.85
N PRO A 76 -0.71 -0.64 -14.16
CA PRO A 76 -0.99 0.73 -13.77
C PRO A 76 0.03 1.23 -12.73
N PHE A 77 0.35 2.52 -12.77
CA PHE A 77 1.43 3.10 -11.97
C PHE A 77 1.04 3.37 -10.50
N MET A 78 -0.12 3.98 -10.30
CA MET A 78 -0.67 4.31 -8.98
C MET A 78 -0.82 3.11 -8.04
N PRO A 79 -1.25 1.89 -8.47
CA PRO A 79 -1.27 0.71 -7.59
C PRO A 79 0.11 0.39 -7.03
N TRP A 80 1.10 0.44 -7.91
CA TRP A 80 2.49 0.14 -7.58
C TRP A 80 3.04 1.17 -6.60
N LEU A 81 2.78 2.48 -6.85
CA LEU A 81 3.17 3.54 -5.91
C LEU A 81 2.48 3.40 -4.55
N LEU A 82 1.18 3.13 -4.53
CA LEU A 82 0.41 2.97 -3.29
C LEU A 82 0.89 1.77 -2.46
N ALA A 83 1.34 0.70 -3.11
CA ALA A 83 1.92 -0.43 -2.42
C ALA A 83 3.24 -0.05 -1.72
N ILE A 84 4.10 0.73 -2.39
CA ILE A 84 5.35 1.25 -1.78
C ILE A 84 5.02 2.15 -0.58
N ILE A 85 4.07 3.09 -0.73
CA ILE A 85 3.63 3.97 0.37
C ILE A 85 3.14 3.15 1.56
N ARG A 86 2.30 2.13 1.33
CA ARG A 86 1.78 1.25 2.38
C ARG A 86 2.89 0.48 3.10
N ASN A 87 3.84 -0.05 2.35
CA ASN A 87 4.98 -0.76 2.94
C ASN A 87 5.80 0.16 3.84
N ARG A 88 6.00 1.42 3.45
CA ARG A 88 6.74 2.41 4.26
C ARG A 88 5.97 2.87 5.48
N LEU A 89 4.67 3.10 5.36
CA LEU A 89 3.79 3.40 6.52
C LEU A 89 3.80 2.28 7.56
N ALA A 90 3.74 1.03 7.10
CA ALA A 90 3.81 -0.14 7.98
C ALA A 90 5.19 -0.29 8.62
N ASP A 91 6.26 0.06 7.90
CA ASP A 91 7.62 0.03 8.43
C ASP A 91 7.87 1.10 9.48
N ALA A 92 7.42 2.34 9.23
CA ALA A 92 7.48 3.43 10.19
C ALA A 92 6.68 3.12 11.47
N ALA A 93 5.46 2.56 11.33
CA ALA A 93 4.67 2.12 12.49
C ALA A 93 5.38 1.03 13.30
N ARG A 94 6.01 0.06 12.62
CA ARG A 94 6.83 -0.98 13.28
C ARG A 94 8.06 -0.42 13.98
N ARG A 95 8.73 0.57 13.38
CA ARG A 95 9.86 1.29 14.00
C ARG A 95 9.42 2.06 15.23
N TYR A 96 8.28 2.77 15.17
CA TYR A 96 7.72 3.49 16.30
C TYR A 96 7.33 2.55 17.45
N ALA A 97 6.61 1.46 17.15
CA ALA A 97 6.25 0.46 18.16
C ALA A 97 7.48 -0.18 18.82
N ARG A 98 8.55 -0.42 18.04
CA ARG A 98 9.83 -0.88 18.61
C ARG A 98 10.51 0.22 19.42
N GLY A 99 10.56 1.47 18.97
CA GLY A 99 11.17 2.58 19.69
C GLY A 99 10.50 2.86 21.03
N VAL A 100 9.16 2.80 21.08
CA VAL A 100 8.39 2.84 22.34
C VAL A 100 8.65 1.61 23.20
N ALA A 101 8.80 0.43 22.59
CA ALA A 101 9.20 -0.76 23.31
C ALA A 101 10.68 -0.72 23.74
N GLN A 102 11.55 0.09 23.14
CA GLN A 102 13.00 0.08 23.39
C GLN A 102 13.43 0.90 24.62
N GLU A 103 12.50 1.61 25.28
CA GLU A 103 12.68 1.94 26.71
C GLU A 103 12.64 0.67 27.60
N VAL A 104 12.21 -0.46 27.05
CA VAL A 104 12.15 -1.77 27.72
C VAL A 104 12.75 -2.85 26.80
N PHE A 105 14.06 -3.07 26.95
CA PHE A 105 14.84 -4.20 26.40
C PHE A 105 15.33 -4.10 24.94
N VAL A 106 16.65 -3.90 24.88
CA VAL A 106 17.55 -4.15 23.76
C VAL A 106 17.79 -5.66 23.63
N ASN A 107 17.50 -6.26 22.47
CA ASN A 107 18.43 -7.12 21.70
C ASN A 107 17.73 -7.98 20.63
N ASN A 108 18.34 -7.98 19.43
CA ASN A 108 18.45 -9.06 18.44
C ASN A 108 17.17 -9.67 17.82
N LEU A 109 16.98 -9.46 16.51
CA LEU A 109 17.28 -10.48 15.47
C LEU A 109 16.84 -10.06 14.06
N ASP A 110 17.77 -10.34 13.14
CA ASP A 110 17.74 -10.51 11.69
C ASP A 110 16.53 -10.04 10.87
N VAL A 111 16.85 -9.07 10.02
CA VAL A 111 16.09 -8.64 8.86
C VAL A 111 16.35 -9.64 7.74
N THR A 112 15.40 -10.53 7.48
CA THR A 112 15.20 -11.09 6.14
C THR A 112 13.73 -11.47 6.04
N PHE A 113 13.05 -10.98 5.00
CA PHE A 113 12.31 -11.80 4.03
C PHE A 113 11.69 -10.85 3.01
N ALA A 114 12.33 -10.84 1.84
CA ALA A 114 11.63 -10.62 0.59
C ALA A 114 10.46 -11.62 0.55
N GLY A 115 9.25 -11.10 0.74
CA GLY A 115 8.01 -11.85 0.76
C GLY A 115 7.06 -11.20 -0.22
N GLU A 116 7.08 -11.72 -1.44
CA GLU A 116 6.10 -11.46 -2.50
C GLU A 116 4.68 -11.64 -1.94
N SER A 117 3.94 -10.54 -1.77
CA SER A 117 2.48 -10.39 -1.55
C SER A 117 2.27 -9.08 -0.75
N ALA A 118 1.60 -8.05 -1.25
CA ALA A 118 0.35 -8.04 -1.98
C ALA A 118 0.25 -6.73 -2.80
N ASN A 119 0.81 -6.73 -4.01
CA ASN A 119 0.53 -5.70 -5.01
C ASN A 119 -0.84 -5.93 -5.63
N PHE A 120 -1.92 -5.71 -4.87
CA PHE A 120 -3.26 -5.60 -5.46
C PHE A 120 -4.14 -4.69 -4.61
N ILE A 121 -3.94 -3.38 -4.74
CA ILE A 121 -5.06 -2.45 -4.86
C ILE A 121 -4.60 -1.34 -5.80
N THR A 122 -5.03 -1.40 -7.04
CA THR A 122 -5.97 -0.42 -7.61
C THR A 122 -6.36 -0.94 -8.97
N GLU A 123 -7.66 -1.01 -9.20
CA GLU A 123 -8.29 -0.49 -10.41
C GLU A 123 -9.78 -0.34 -10.08
N THR A 124 -10.34 0.77 -10.56
CA THR A 124 -11.66 1.32 -10.26
C THR A 124 -11.77 1.91 -8.84
N TYR A 125 -11.88 3.24 -8.74
CA TYR A 125 -12.70 3.84 -7.68
C TYR A 125 -14.14 3.35 -7.94
N GLY A 126 -14.43 2.11 -7.57
CA GLY A 126 -15.80 1.61 -7.51
C GLY A 126 -16.57 2.44 -6.50
N ASP A 127 -17.89 2.43 -6.61
CA ASP A 127 -18.76 3.12 -5.66
C ASP A 127 -18.36 2.72 -4.22
N PRO A 128 -17.95 3.68 -3.36
CA PRO A 128 -17.59 3.39 -1.97
C PRO A 128 -18.67 2.59 -1.23
N GLU A 129 -19.95 2.82 -1.56
CA GLU A 129 -21.05 2.05 -0.98
C GLU A 129 -21.10 0.63 -1.51
N GLU A 130 -20.77 0.40 -2.79
CA GLU A 130 -20.67 -0.94 -3.36
C GLU A 130 -19.52 -1.74 -2.73
N LEU A 131 -18.35 -1.12 -2.55
CA LEU A 131 -17.22 -1.75 -1.85
C LEU A 131 -17.60 -2.12 -0.41
N LYS A 132 -18.31 -1.22 0.29
CA LYS A 132 -18.79 -1.46 1.65
C LYS A 132 -19.78 -2.63 1.70
N LEU A 133 -20.75 -2.70 0.79
CA LEU A 133 -21.67 -3.82 0.64
C LEU A 133 -20.96 -5.13 0.27
N ALA A 134 -19.90 -5.05 -0.55
CA ALA A 134 -19.07 -6.19 -0.90
C ALA A 134 -18.30 -6.74 0.31
N ILE A 135 -17.72 -5.86 1.14
CA ILE A 135 -17.04 -6.23 2.39
C ILE A 135 -18.03 -6.82 3.40
N GLN A 136 -19.23 -6.22 3.53
CA GLN A 136 -20.28 -6.75 4.41
C GLN A 136 -20.75 -8.15 3.99
N ALA A 137 -20.74 -8.47 2.71
CA ALA A 137 -21.12 -9.80 2.21
C ALA A 137 -20.04 -10.89 2.39
N LEU A 138 -18.83 -10.54 2.85
CA LEU A 138 -17.80 -11.54 3.11
C LEU A 138 -18.13 -12.38 4.36
N PRO A 139 -17.69 -13.64 4.42
CA PRO A 139 -17.69 -14.42 5.66
C PRO A 139 -16.94 -13.69 6.77
N ASP A 140 -17.39 -13.83 8.03
CA ASP A 140 -16.90 -13.02 9.15
C ASP A 140 -15.37 -13.03 9.29
N GLY A 141 -14.73 -14.20 9.24
CA GLY A 141 -13.26 -14.28 9.31
C GLY A 141 -12.53 -13.56 8.17
N GLN A 142 -13.12 -13.50 6.97
CA GLN A 142 -12.58 -12.77 5.83
C GLN A 142 -12.81 -11.26 5.98
N ARG A 143 -14.01 -10.87 6.45
CA ARG A 143 -14.35 -9.48 6.75
C ARG A 143 -13.42 -8.92 7.82
N THR A 144 -13.29 -9.59 8.96
CA THR A 144 -12.41 -9.20 10.07
C THR A 144 -10.96 -9.07 9.60
N ALA A 145 -10.47 -9.99 8.77
CA ALA A 145 -9.11 -9.90 8.22
C ALA A 145 -8.91 -8.65 7.35
N ILE A 146 -9.90 -8.28 6.53
CA ILE A 146 -9.88 -7.05 5.72
C ILE A 146 -9.98 -5.81 6.61
N GLU A 147 -10.88 -5.80 7.59
CA GLU A 147 -11.03 -4.68 8.52
C GLU A 147 -9.74 -4.42 9.29
N MET A 148 -9.15 -5.43 9.90
CA MET A 148 -7.94 -5.28 10.71
C MET A 148 -6.72 -4.87 9.86
N LEU A 149 -6.50 -5.52 8.72
CA LEU A 149 -5.28 -5.29 7.93
C LEU A 149 -5.40 -4.15 6.90
N LYS A 150 -6.58 -3.92 6.34
CA LYS A 150 -6.77 -2.96 5.23
C LYS A 150 -7.47 -1.69 5.67
N LEU A 151 -8.38 -1.74 6.65
CA LEU A 151 -9.06 -0.53 7.17
C LEU A 151 -8.36 0.05 8.39
N ARG A 152 -7.94 -0.80 9.34
CA ARG A 152 -7.23 -0.40 10.56
C ARG A 152 -5.71 -0.42 10.42
N GLU A 153 -5.21 -0.88 9.27
CA GLU A 153 -3.78 -0.93 8.91
C GLU A 153 -2.88 -1.64 9.96
N MET A 154 -3.45 -2.58 10.71
CA MET A 154 -2.69 -3.37 11.70
C MET A 154 -1.68 -4.28 11.00
N SER A 155 -0.56 -4.56 11.66
CA SER A 155 0.35 -5.60 11.18
C SER A 155 -0.30 -6.98 11.27
N LEU A 156 0.20 -7.92 10.48
CA LEU A 156 -0.24 -9.31 10.54
C LEU A 156 -0.10 -9.91 11.94
N LYS A 157 0.93 -9.52 12.71
CA LYS A 157 1.17 -10.03 14.07
C LYS A 157 0.17 -9.45 15.07
N GLU A 158 -0.09 -8.15 15.01
CA GLU A 158 -1.07 -7.49 15.88
C GLU A 158 -2.49 -7.95 15.58
N ALA A 159 -2.86 -8.07 14.31
CA ALA A 159 -4.17 -8.55 13.91
C ALA A 159 -4.36 -10.03 14.27
N ALA A 160 -3.33 -10.87 14.13
CA ALA A 160 -3.37 -12.26 14.59
C ALA A 160 -3.61 -12.35 16.10
N ALA A 161 -2.90 -11.54 16.90
CA ALA A 161 -3.10 -11.46 18.33
C ALA A 161 -4.51 -10.95 18.70
N ALA A 162 -4.98 -9.88 18.05
CA ALA A 162 -6.30 -9.30 18.28
C ALA A 162 -7.46 -10.23 17.91
N CYS A 163 -7.27 -11.08 16.89
CA CYS A 163 -8.28 -12.04 16.44
C CYS A 163 -8.14 -13.43 17.07
N GLY A 164 -7.16 -13.65 17.96
CA GLY A 164 -6.89 -14.96 18.55
C GLY A 164 -6.56 -16.04 17.51
N THR A 165 -5.96 -15.66 16.38
CA THR A 165 -5.68 -16.55 15.24
C THR A 165 -4.20 -16.55 14.87
N SER A 166 -3.78 -17.46 14.00
CA SER A 166 -2.39 -17.48 13.52
C SER A 166 -2.17 -16.48 12.37
N VAL A 167 -0.95 -15.98 12.24
CA VAL A 167 -0.54 -15.15 11.10
C VAL A 167 -0.81 -15.85 9.76
N GLY A 168 -0.62 -17.17 9.69
CA GLY A 168 -0.92 -17.97 8.49
C GLY A 168 -2.41 -18.01 8.16
N ALA A 169 -3.26 -18.25 9.15
CA ALA A 169 -4.71 -18.24 8.97
C ALA A 169 -5.20 -16.86 8.51
N LEU A 170 -4.65 -15.78 9.06
CA LEU A 170 -4.99 -14.43 8.69
C LEU A 170 -4.59 -14.11 7.24
N LYS A 171 -3.39 -14.51 6.80
CA LYS A 171 -2.96 -14.40 5.39
C LYS A 171 -3.92 -15.11 4.43
N ILE A 172 -4.32 -16.34 4.76
CA ILE A 172 -5.26 -17.13 3.95
C ILE A 172 -6.63 -16.43 3.88
N ALA A 173 -7.13 -15.96 5.02
CA ALA A 173 -8.40 -15.23 5.10
C ALA A 173 -8.38 -13.96 4.24
N THR A 174 -7.31 -13.16 4.32
CA THR A 174 -7.14 -11.96 3.48
C THR A 174 -7.07 -12.29 2.00
N HIS A 175 -6.32 -13.33 1.61
CA HIS A 175 -6.23 -13.74 0.21
C HIS A 175 -7.59 -14.15 -0.35
N ARG A 176 -8.35 -14.97 0.39
CA ARG A 176 -9.71 -15.38 0.01
C ARG A 176 -10.65 -14.18 -0.09
N ALA A 177 -10.58 -13.26 0.87
CA ALA A 177 -11.36 -12.03 0.88
C ALA A 177 -11.10 -11.16 -0.37
N MET A 178 -9.84 -10.94 -0.72
CA MET A 178 -9.46 -10.14 -1.90
C MET A 178 -9.95 -10.77 -3.20
N ASN A 179 -9.89 -12.10 -3.33
CA ASN A 179 -10.39 -12.79 -4.52
C ASN A 179 -11.92 -12.71 -4.63
N ALA A 180 -12.63 -12.84 -3.51
CA ALA A 180 -14.09 -12.68 -3.47
C ALA A 180 -14.52 -11.25 -3.84
N LEU A 181 -13.84 -10.23 -3.28
CA LEU A 181 -14.10 -8.83 -3.60
C LEU A 181 -13.84 -8.54 -5.08
N ARG A 182 -12.72 -9.01 -5.63
CA ARG A 182 -12.41 -8.83 -7.06
C ARG A 182 -13.49 -9.44 -7.96
N LYS A 183 -13.93 -10.68 -7.67
CA LYS A 183 -14.97 -11.35 -8.46
C LYS A 183 -16.31 -10.61 -8.40
N LYS A 184 -16.65 -10.05 -7.24
CA LYS A 184 -17.91 -9.33 -7.04
C LYS A 184 -17.91 -7.97 -7.76
N LEU A 185 -16.82 -7.23 -7.66
CA LEU A 185 -16.67 -5.90 -8.26
C LEU A 185 -16.42 -5.95 -9.77
N MET A 186 -15.86 -7.03 -10.32
CA MET A 186 -15.75 -7.22 -11.77
C MET A 186 -17.08 -7.57 -12.43
N ARG A 187 -18.02 -8.22 -11.72
CA ARG A 187 -19.29 -8.71 -12.28
C ARG A 187 -20.40 -7.65 -12.31
N ASN A 188 -20.23 -6.54 -11.60
CA ASN A 188 -21.19 -5.43 -11.56
C ASN A 188 -20.84 -4.31 -12.55
N ASN A 189 -19.73 -4.46 -13.29
CA ASN A 189 -19.23 -3.47 -14.25
C ASN A 189 -19.51 -3.87 -15.72
N ASP A 190 -20.29 -4.94 -15.93
CA ASP A 190 -20.88 -5.40 -17.19
C ASP A 190 -22.40 -5.09 -17.19
#